data_AF-A0A3D9UAB0-F1
#
_entry.id   AF-A0A3D9UAB0-F1
#
_cell.length_a   1.000
_cell.length_b   1.000
_cell.length_c   1.000
_cell.angle_alpha   90.00
_cell.angle_beta   90.00
_cell.angle_gamma   90.00
#
_symmetry.space_group_name_H-M   'P 1'
#
loop_
_entity.id
_entity.type
_entity.pdbx_description
1 polymer ?
#
loop_
_entity_poly.entity_id
_entity_poly.type
_entity_poly.pdbx_seq_one_letter_code
_entity_poly.pdbx_strand_id
1 'polypeptide(L)'
;MPIIKSKLMPSAQPSEETKAELLEQINAPAGTNIQLMVLEVDYDRKKLYVCLSGGNIVDGEPHFTVTGKAAFEALCNVQTINEKLTIQQIVIGETPLKNKVKSTLKNAPANSSICFIGDMQGELDGVLIDIFNISK
;
A
#
# COMPACT_ATOMS: atom_id res chain seq x y z
N MET A 1 14.97 2.34 18.81
CA MET A 1 14.38 2.69 17.50
C MET A 1 12.97 2.12 17.44
N PRO A 2 11.96 2.87 16.98
CA PRO A 2 10.63 2.30 16.75
C PRO A 2 10.73 1.20 15.68
N ILE A 3 10.14 0.05 16.00
CA ILE A 3 10.06 -1.13 15.14
C ILE A 3 8.75 -1.01 14.35
N ILE A 4 8.81 -1.20 13.03
CA ILE A 4 7.61 -1.31 12.20
C ILE A 4 7.08 -2.72 12.39
N LYS A 5 5.84 -2.85 12.87
CA LYS A 5 5.11 -4.11 12.84
C LYS A 5 4.00 -3.96 11.82
N SER A 6 3.87 -4.90 10.89
CA SER A 6 2.78 -4.89 9.93
C SER A 6 2.05 -6.23 9.91
N LYS A 7 0.80 -6.19 9.47
CA LYS A 7 -0.03 -7.36 9.24
C LYS A 7 -0.86 -7.16 7.98
N LEU A 8 -0.84 -8.15 7.08
CA LEU A 8 -1.71 -8.15 5.91
C LEU A 8 -3.18 -8.14 6.32
N MET A 9 -3.97 -7.38 5.56
CA MET A 9 -5.41 -7.25 5.73
C MET A 9 -6.12 -8.03 4.62
N PRO A 10 -6.32 -9.36 4.76
CA PRO A 10 -6.97 -10.16 3.72
C PRO A 10 -8.43 -9.76 3.47
N SER A 11 -9.07 -9.08 4.44
CA SER A 11 -10.42 -8.53 4.30
C SER A 11 -10.49 -7.23 3.51
N ALA A 12 -9.36 -6.57 3.22
CA ALA A 12 -9.34 -5.38 2.39
C ALA A 12 -9.54 -5.79 0.94
N GLN A 13 -10.67 -5.39 0.36
CA GLN A 13 -11.08 -5.76 -1.00
C GLN A 13 -11.43 -4.48 -1.78
N PRO A 14 -11.08 -4.41 -3.08
CA PRO A 14 -11.55 -3.34 -3.95
C PRO A 14 -13.02 -3.60 -4.30
N SER A 15 -13.64 -2.73 -5.11
CA SER A 15 -14.94 -3.04 -5.70
C SER A 15 -14.88 -4.30 -6.56
N GLU A 16 -16.05 -4.90 -6.78
CA GLU A 16 -16.23 -6.05 -7.65
C GLU A 16 -15.79 -5.74 -9.11
N GLU A 17 -15.96 -4.50 -9.57
CA GLU A 17 -15.52 -4.06 -10.90
C GLU A 17 -13.99 -4.08 -11.01
N THR A 18 -13.30 -3.38 -10.10
CA THR A 18 -11.83 -3.35 -10.08
C THR A 18 -11.24 -4.75 -9.82
N LYS A 19 -11.91 -5.59 -9.04
CA LYS A 19 -11.52 -6.99 -8.84
C LYS A 19 -11.64 -7.81 -10.12
N ALA A 20 -12.73 -7.66 -10.87
CA ALA A 20 -12.92 -8.36 -12.14
C ALA A 20 -11.87 -7.94 -13.18
N GLU A 21 -11.59 -6.64 -13.29
CA GLU A 21 -10.53 -6.10 -14.16
C GLU A 21 -9.15 -6.67 -13.80
N LEU A 22 -8.83 -6.74 -12.49
CA LEU A 22 -7.57 -7.32 -12.03
C LEU A 22 -7.48 -8.82 -12.33
N LEU A 23 -8.56 -9.59 -12.12
CA LEU A 23 -8.61 -11.02 -12.42
C LEU A 23 -8.41 -11.29 -13.91
N GLU A 24 -9.04 -10.50 -14.78
CA GLU A 24 -8.88 -10.59 -16.22
C GLU A 24 -7.43 -10.32 -16.63
N GLN A 25 -6.81 -9.27 -16.08
CA GLN A 25 -5.43 -8.91 -16.39
C GLN A 25 -4.43 -10.01 -16.02
N ILE A 26 -4.62 -10.69 -14.90
CA ILE A 26 -3.75 -11.79 -14.46
C ILE A 26 -4.15 -13.16 -15.02
N ASN A 27 -5.15 -13.22 -15.91
CA ASN A 27 -5.74 -14.45 -16.45
C ASN A 27 -6.17 -15.45 -15.36
N ALA A 28 -6.72 -14.94 -14.26
CA ALA A 28 -7.24 -15.76 -13.17
C ALA A 28 -8.75 -16.02 -13.31
N PRO A 29 -9.25 -17.18 -12.87
CA PRO A 29 -10.68 -17.48 -12.87
C PRO A 29 -11.49 -16.48 -12.04
N ALA A 30 -12.72 -16.20 -12.50
CA ALA A 30 -13.70 -15.48 -11.72
C ALA A 30 -13.90 -16.16 -10.33
N GLY A 31 -13.94 -15.36 -9.27
CA GLY A 31 -14.05 -15.85 -7.90
C GLY A 31 -12.72 -16.21 -7.22
N THR A 32 -11.58 -16.09 -7.91
CA THR A 32 -10.27 -16.23 -7.26
C THR A 32 -10.12 -15.17 -6.16
N ASN A 33 -9.70 -15.60 -4.97
CA ASN A 33 -9.43 -14.67 -3.89
C ASN A 33 -8.09 -13.97 -4.14
N ILE A 34 -8.13 -12.67 -4.39
CA ILE A 34 -6.93 -11.86 -4.55
C ILE A 34 -6.57 -11.25 -3.19
N GLN A 35 -5.35 -11.50 -2.76
CA GLN A 35 -4.77 -10.80 -1.62
C GLN A 35 -4.02 -9.57 -2.12
N LEU A 36 -4.52 -8.40 -1.79
CA LEU A 36 -3.86 -7.13 -2.09
C LEU A 36 -2.88 -6.74 -0.99
N MET A 37 -1.87 -5.95 -1.35
CA MET A 37 -0.86 -5.45 -0.42
C MET A 37 -1.39 -4.28 0.41
N VAL A 38 -2.40 -4.58 1.23
CA VAL A 38 -2.98 -3.67 2.24
C VAL A 38 -2.60 -4.21 3.62
N LEU A 39 -2.08 -3.33 4.46
CA LEU A 39 -1.41 -3.64 5.71
C LEU A 39 -1.97 -2.78 6.84
N GLU A 40 -2.22 -3.39 7.98
CA GLU A 40 -2.29 -2.67 9.26
C GLU A 40 -0.87 -2.55 9.79
N VAL A 41 -0.44 -1.33 10.13
CA VAL A 41 0.92 -1.01 10.56
C VAL A 41 0.89 -0.35 11.94
N ASP A 42 1.58 -0.96 12.91
CA ASP A 42 1.86 -0.36 14.20
C ASP A 42 3.25 0.28 14.18
N TYR A 43 3.30 1.60 14.35
CA TYR A 43 4.52 2.38 14.42
C TYR A 43 4.41 3.49 15.46
N ASP A 44 5.33 3.54 16.42
CA ASP A 44 5.39 4.57 17.46
C ASP A 44 4.06 4.75 18.26
N ARG A 45 3.43 3.61 18.61
CA ARG A 45 2.10 3.53 19.26
C ARG A 45 0.95 4.10 18.41
N LYS A 46 1.16 4.36 17.12
CA LYS A 46 0.13 4.68 16.15
C LYS A 46 -0.21 3.43 15.35
N LYS A 47 -1.49 3.14 15.22
CA LYS A 47 -2.02 2.25 14.21
C LYS A 47 -2.23 3.05 12.92
N LEU A 48 -1.77 2.53 11.80
CA LEU A 48 -1.85 3.14 10.48
C LEU A 48 -2.31 2.08 9.48
N TYR A 49 -2.99 2.51 8.43
CA TYR A 49 -3.40 1.61 7.36
C TYR A 49 -2.64 1.98 6.10
N VAL A 50 -1.96 1.00 5.51
CA VAL A 50 -0.99 1.24 4.44
C VAL A 50 -1.33 0.34 3.26
N CYS A 51 -1.31 0.87 2.05
CA CYS A 51 -1.22 0.02 0.87
C CYS A 51 0.04 0.28 0.06
N LEU A 52 0.53 -0.78 -0.56
CA LEU A 52 1.59 -0.73 -1.56
C LEU A 52 0.91 -0.79 -2.92
N SER A 53 0.95 0.32 -3.63
CA SER A 53 0.28 0.50 -4.90
C SER A 53 1.32 0.62 -6.02
N GLY A 54 1.19 -0.23 -7.03
CA GLY A 54 2.00 -0.13 -8.26
C GLY A 54 1.55 1.05 -9.11
N GLY A 55 2.47 1.92 -9.50
CA GLY A 55 2.17 3.10 -10.32
C GLY A 55 3.25 4.16 -10.24
N ASN A 56 2.98 5.34 -10.77
CA ASN A 56 3.86 6.49 -10.68
C ASN A 56 3.06 7.78 -10.53
N ILE A 57 3.72 8.86 -10.10
CA ILE A 57 3.14 10.19 -10.17
C ILE A 57 3.60 10.84 -11.47
N VAL A 58 2.66 11.29 -12.29
CA VAL A 58 2.90 12.03 -13.55
C VAL A 58 2.20 13.38 -13.41
N ASP A 59 2.92 14.48 -13.64
CA ASP A 59 2.40 15.85 -13.53
C ASP A 59 1.71 16.19 -12.19
N GLY A 60 2.12 15.52 -11.10
CA GLY A 60 1.55 15.71 -9.76
C GLY A 60 0.32 14.85 -9.48
N GLU A 61 -0.15 14.07 -10.44
CA GLU A 61 -1.29 13.18 -10.30
C GLU A 61 -0.86 11.70 -10.17
N PRO A 62 -1.52 10.90 -9.31
CA PRO A 62 -1.21 9.49 -9.18
C PRO A 62 -1.77 8.67 -10.36
N HIS A 63 -0.88 8.06 -11.13
CA HIS A 63 -1.21 7.10 -12.19
C HIS A 63 -0.95 5.69 -11.71
N PHE A 64 -2.02 4.99 -11.35
CA PHE A 64 -1.96 3.63 -10.86
C PHE A 64 -1.94 2.61 -11.99
N THR A 65 -1.20 1.52 -11.79
CA THR A 65 -1.46 0.25 -12.49
C THR A 65 -2.80 -0.32 -12.02
N VAL A 66 -3.40 -1.26 -12.75
CA VAL A 66 -4.64 -1.93 -12.33
C VAL A 66 -4.50 -2.58 -10.94
N THR A 67 -3.39 -3.29 -10.68
CA THR A 67 -3.09 -3.84 -9.35
C THR A 67 -2.93 -2.76 -8.30
N GLY A 68 -2.28 -1.65 -8.65
CA GLY A 68 -2.15 -0.49 -7.77
C GLY A 68 -3.49 0.18 -7.44
N LYS A 69 -4.36 0.34 -8.43
CA LYS A 69 -5.72 0.86 -8.27
C LYS A 69 -6.52 -0.05 -7.34
N ALA A 70 -6.43 -1.36 -7.54
CA ALA A 70 -7.07 -2.33 -6.65
C ALA A 70 -6.57 -2.19 -5.19
N ALA A 71 -5.25 -2.11 -4.96
CA ALA A 71 -4.69 -1.93 -3.62
C ALA A 71 -5.09 -0.59 -2.98
N PHE A 72 -5.14 0.48 -3.78
CA PHE A 72 -5.59 1.79 -3.34
C PHE A 72 -7.07 1.79 -2.95
N GLU A 73 -7.92 1.25 -3.80
CA GLU A 73 -9.36 1.18 -3.57
C GLU A 73 -9.69 0.27 -2.38
N ALA A 74 -8.99 -0.85 -2.23
CA ALA A 74 -9.10 -1.71 -1.07
C ALA A 74 -8.73 -1.01 0.23
N LEU A 75 -7.71 -0.13 0.22
CA LEU A 75 -7.38 0.72 1.37
C LEU A 75 -8.47 1.75 1.66
N CYS A 76 -9.02 2.39 0.63
CA CYS A 76 -10.12 3.36 0.79
C CYS A 76 -11.38 2.71 1.37
N ASN A 77 -11.60 1.41 1.11
CA ASN A 77 -12.69 0.65 1.68
C ASN A 77 -12.45 0.21 3.14
N VAL A 78 -11.22 0.35 3.66
CA VAL A 78 -10.94 0.09 5.08
C VAL A 78 -11.58 1.17 5.93
N GLN A 79 -12.45 0.77 6.87
CA GLN A 79 -13.00 1.70 7.85
C GLN A 79 -11.92 2.16 8.81
N THR A 80 -11.51 3.42 8.69
CA THR A 80 -10.53 4.06 9.56
C THR A 80 -11.19 5.09 10.46
N ILE A 81 -10.69 5.25 11.69
CA ILE A 81 -11.15 6.31 12.59
C ILE A 81 -10.79 7.70 12.04
N ASN A 82 -9.70 7.80 11.27
CA ASN A 82 -9.24 9.05 10.67
C ASN A 82 -9.26 8.93 9.14
N GLU A 83 -10.15 9.68 8.50
CA GLU A 83 -10.37 9.67 7.05
C GLU A 83 -9.22 10.30 6.25
N LYS A 84 -8.17 10.81 6.91
CA LYS A 84 -7.02 11.37 6.20
C LYS A 84 -6.29 10.28 5.43
N LEU A 85 -6.26 10.44 4.11
CA LEU A 85 -5.45 9.65 3.19
C LEU A 85 -4.22 10.43 2.77
N THR A 86 -3.03 9.82 2.91
CA THR A 86 -1.77 10.39 2.43
C THR A 86 -1.25 9.56 1.26
N ILE A 87 -1.10 10.17 0.09
CA ILE A 87 -0.44 9.53 -1.04
C ILE A 87 1.04 9.93 -1.02
N GLN A 88 1.93 8.95 -1.01
CA GLN A 88 3.36 9.16 -0.99
C GLN A 88 4.04 8.37 -2.11
N GLN A 89 4.67 9.08 -3.05
CA GLN A 89 5.52 8.42 -4.02
C GLN A 89 6.80 7.90 -3.35
N ILE A 90 7.15 6.65 -3.63
CA ILE A 90 8.41 6.02 -3.27
C ILE A 90 9.16 5.71 -4.57
N VAL A 91 10.24 6.45 -4.78
CA VAL A 91 11.22 6.20 -5.87
C VAL A 91 12.57 5.85 -5.27
N ILE A 92 13.34 5.01 -5.98
CA ILE A 92 14.74 4.76 -5.64
C ILE A 92 15.54 6.05 -5.89
N GLY A 93 16.41 6.40 -4.96
CA GLY A 93 17.24 7.59 -5.02
C GLY A 93 18.21 7.62 -3.84
N GLU A 94 18.85 8.77 -3.60
CA GLU A 94 19.90 8.91 -2.57
C GLU A 94 19.42 8.57 -1.16
N THR A 95 18.18 8.89 -0.83
CA THR A 95 17.59 8.55 0.47
C THR A 95 17.06 7.12 0.46
N PRO A 96 17.51 6.24 1.39
CA PRO A 96 17.02 4.87 1.48
C PRO A 96 15.50 4.80 1.66
N LEU A 97 14.85 3.86 0.99
CA LEU A 97 13.39 3.68 1.03
C LEU A 97 12.86 3.53 2.46
N LYS A 98 13.60 2.80 3.31
CA LYS A 98 13.29 2.61 4.74
C LYS A 98 13.17 3.93 5.49
N ASN A 99 14.01 4.91 5.19
CA ASN A 99 13.98 6.22 5.84
C ASN A 99 12.78 7.04 5.34
N LYS A 100 12.46 6.95 4.04
CA LYS A 100 11.26 7.58 3.46
C LYS A 100 10.00 7.04 4.14
N VAL A 101 9.84 5.72 4.18
CA VAL A 101 8.71 5.05 4.84
C VAL A 101 8.59 5.47 6.29
N LYS A 102 9.67 5.39 7.08
CA LYS A 102 9.66 5.79 8.49
C LYS A 102 9.30 7.26 8.69
N SER A 103 9.76 8.14 7.81
CA SER A 103 9.42 9.57 7.85
C SER A 103 7.92 9.78 7.61
N THR A 104 7.35 9.12 6.59
CA THR A 104 5.92 9.18 6.28
C THR A 104 5.09 8.63 7.44
N LEU A 105 5.43 7.46 7.99
CA LEU A 105 4.72 6.86 9.14
C LEU A 105 4.80 7.75 10.39
N LYS A 106 5.94 8.43 10.61
CA LYS A 106 6.11 9.33 11.75
C LYS A 106 5.21 10.56 11.64
N ASN A 107 5.13 11.15 10.45
CA ASN A 107 4.38 12.38 10.18
C ASN A 107 2.87 12.14 9.99
N ALA A 108 2.47 10.91 9.66
CA ALA A 108 1.07 10.55 9.57
C ALA A 108 0.36 10.63 10.93
N PRO A 109 -0.89 11.13 10.98
CA PRO A 109 -1.68 11.08 12.21
C PRO A 109 -2.09 9.64 12.53
N ALA A 110 -2.41 9.37 13.80
CA ALA A 110 -2.87 8.05 14.20
C ALA A 110 -4.19 7.67 13.49
N ASN A 111 -4.34 6.39 13.21
CA ASN A 111 -5.49 5.75 12.56
C ASN A 111 -5.79 6.24 11.14
N SER A 112 -4.81 6.84 10.46
CA SER A 112 -4.95 7.33 9.09
C SER A 112 -4.48 6.32 8.05
N SER A 113 -4.83 6.60 6.80
CA SER A 113 -4.47 5.79 5.63
C SER A 113 -3.29 6.39 4.86
N ILE A 114 -2.40 5.53 4.35
CA ILE A 114 -1.24 5.92 3.55
C ILE A 114 -1.17 5.01 2.32
N CYS A 115 -1.19 5.60 1.13
CA CYS A 115 -0.93 4.89 -0.12
C CYS A 115 0.49 5.17 -0.56
N PHE A 116 1.34 4.15 -0.59
CA PHE A 116 2.67 4.26 -1.17
C PHE A 116 2.61 3.89 -2.65
N ILE A 117 2.96 4.83 -3.52
CA ILE A 117 2.98 4.65 -4.97
C ILE A 117 4.41 4.49 -5.43
N GLY A 118 4.72 3.44 -6.16
CA GLY A 118 6.03 3.27 -6.78
C GLY A 118 6.04 2.21 -7.85
N ASP A 119 7.17 2.11 -8.53
CA ASP A 119 7.42 1.08 -9.53
C ASP A 119 7.68 -0.28 -8.85
N MET A 120 6.60 -1.03 -8.63
CA MET A 120 6.64 -2.32 -7.95
C MET A 120 7.16 -3.47 -8.84
N GLN A 121 7.49 -3.24 -10.12
CA GLN A 121 8.01 -4.30 -11.00
C GLN A 121 9.50 -4.62 -10.79
N GLY A 122 10.20 -3.90 -9.91
CA GLY A 122 11.63 -4.06 -9.66
C GLY A 122 11.99 -4.23 -8.18
N GLU A 123 13.03 -3.52 -7.75
CA GLU A 123 13.64 -3.66 -6.41
C GLU A 123 12.76 -3.16 -5.26
N LEU A 124 11.69 -2.41 -5.57
CA LEU A 124 10.78 -1.82 -4.58
C LEU A 124 9.97 -2.87 -3.82
N ASP A 125 9.50 -3.93 -4.49
CA ASP A 125 8.67 -4.95 -3.85
C ASP A 125 9.42 -5.69 -2.73
N GLY A 126 10.62 -6.20 -3.04
CA GLY A 126 11.45 -6.92 -2.06
C GLY A 126 11.90 -6.04 -0.88
N VAL A 127 12.22 -4.77 -1.15
CA VAL A 127 12.65 -3.83 -0.10
C VAL A 127 11.48 -3.41 0.78
N LEU A 128 10.29 -3.19 0.22
CA LEU A 128 9.11 -2.82 1.00
C LEU A 128 8.61 -3.99 1.86
N ILE A 129 8.63 -5.21 1.34
CA ILE A 129 8.32 -6.43 2.11
C ILE A 129 9.23 -6.54 3.34
N ASP A 130 10.54 -6.32 3.17
CA ASP A 130 11.50 -6.30 4.28
C ASP A 130 11.25 -5.15 5.26
N ILE A 131 11.01 -3.93 4.77
CA ILE A 131 10.77 -2.74 5.61
C ILE A 131 9.55 -2.92 6.50
N PHE A 132 8.45 -3.44 5.93
CA PHE A 132 7.21 -3.68 6.66
C PHE A 132 7.27 -4.97 7.48
N ASN A 133 8.33 -5.78 7.35
CA ASN A 133 8.47 -7.06 8.02
C ASN A 133 7.26 -7.98 7.75
N ILE A 134 6.79 -7.99 6.50
CA ILE A 134 5.69 -8.83 6.04
C ILE A 134 6.26 -10.25 6.01
N SER A 135 6.00 -11.02 7.06
CA SER A 135 6.42 -12.41 7.12
C SER A 135 5.67 -13.20 6.05
N LYS A 136 6.41 -13.93 5.21
CA LYS A 136 5.85 -14.97 4.31
C LYS A 136 5.22 -16.10 5.12
#